data_AF-A0A7S3VZD2-F1
#
_entry.id   AF-A0A7S3VZD2-F1
#
_cell.length_a   1.000
_cell.length_b   1.000
_cell.length_c   1.000
_cell.angle_alpha   90.00
_cell.angle_beta   90.00
_cell.angle_gamma   90.00
#
_symmetry.space_group_name_H-M   'P 1'
#
loop_
_entity.id
_entity.type
_entity.pdbx_description
1 polymer ?
#
loop_
_entity_poly.entity_id
_entity_poly.type
_entity_poly.pdbx_seq_one_letter_code
_entity_poly.pdbx_strand_id
1 'polypeptide(L)'
;HLAGTRSLGIRHCDADYYHQPNEINFWIPLVERVWGANSLQCESSPGAGDFAPFEASRGQFVQFHGNQVVHYNVANTTDVTRVSLDLRVVPLPLFAPEWASPKGTVPFRLGQYYSSTSSRGGASVVSVHVSVTLTIAPSAPVVTVRLAVRL
;
A
#
# COMPACT_ATOMS: atom_id res chain seq x y z
N HIS A 1 -1.42 9.28 8.42
CA HIS A 1 -1.78 8.93 9.81
C HIS A 1 -1.20 9.99 10.73
N LEU A 2 -2.02 10.94 11.18
CA LEU A 2 -1.55 12.14 11.90
C LEU A 2 -0.99 11.77 13.28
N ALA A 3 0.09 12.45 13.69
CA ALA A 3 0.67 12.31 15.04
C ALA A 3 -0.35 12.67 16.13
N GLY A 4 -0.34 11.95 17.24
CA GLY A 4 -1.22 12.19 18.39
C GLY A 4 -2.71 11.99 18.12
N THR A 5 -3.10 11.31 17.03
CA THR A 5 -4.51 11.14 16.65
C THR A 5 -4.98 9.69 16.72
N ARG A 6 -6.30 9.50 16.83
CA ARG A 6 -6.94 8.18 16.71
C ARG A 6 -6.72 7.59 15.31
N SER A 7 -6.78 6.27 15.24
CA SER A 7 -6.83 5.58 13.95
C SER A 7 -8.13 5.88 13.22
N LEU A 8 -8.03 6.05 11.90
CA LEU A 8 -9.17 6.02 10.97
C LEU A 8 -9.25 4.69 10.20
N GLY A 9 -8.17 3.89 10.22
CA GLY A 9 -8.11 2.62 9.50
C GLY A 9 -8.62 1.49 10.37
N ILE A 10 -9.73 0.87 9.95
CA ILE A 10 -10.31 -0.30 10.61
C ILE A 10 -9.59 -1.59 10.18
N ARG A 11 -9.76 -2.67 10.96
CA ARG A 11 -9.30 -4.01 10.61
C ARG A 11 -10.01 -4.54 9.36
N HIS A 12 -9.22 -5.00 8.42
CA HIS A 12 -9.66 -5.65 7.18
C HIS A 12 -8.50 -6.41 6.55
N CYS A 13 -8.80 -7.26 5.58
CA CYS A 13 -7.89 -7.59 4.48
C CYS A 13 -8.45 -7.03 3.16
N ASP A 14 -7.64 -6.90 2.12
CA ASP A 14 -8.11 -6.29 0.86
C ASP A 14 -9.21 -7.15 0.18
N ALA A 15 -9.29 -8.46 0.50
CA ALA A 15 -10.39 -9.32 0.04
C ALA A 15 -11.76 -8.90 0.57
N ASP A 16 -11.85 -8.24 1.73
CA ASP A 16 -13.10 -7.65 2.25
C ASP A 16 -13.66 -6.56 1.32
N TYR A 17 -12.78 -5.95 0.52
CA TYR A 17 -13.10 -4.98 -0.52
C TYR A 17 -13.07 -5.58 -1.94
N TYR A 18 -13.05 -6.91 -2.04
CA TYR A 18 -13.15 -7.68 -3.28
C TYR A 18 -11.99 -7.50 -4.25
N HIS A 19 -10.83 -7.09 -3.75
CA HIS A 19 -9.61 -7.14 -4.52
C HIS A 19 -9.30 -8.57 -4.98
N GLN A 20 -8.67 -8.71 -6.14
CA GLN A 20 -8.30 -10.02 -6.65
C GLN A 20 -7.20 -10.67 -5.78
N PRO A 21 -7.21 -12.01 -5.61
CA PRO A 21 -6.37 -12.68 -4.62
C PRO A 21 -4.87 -12.61 -4.89
N ASN A 22 -4.49 -12.33 -6.14
CA ASN A 22 -3.11 -12.38 -6.60
C ASN A 22 -2.38 -11.02 -6.50
N GLU A 23 -2.98 -10.05 -5.80
CA GLU A 23 -2.31 -8.79 -5.47
C GLU A 23 -1.23 -8.97 -4.41
N ILE A 24 -0.08 -8.37 -4.69
CA ILE A 24 1.01 -8.20 -3.74
C ILE A 24 1.09 -6.71 -3.39
N ASN A 25 1.03 -6.40 -2.11
CA ASN A 25 1.16 -5.03 -1.63
C ASN A 25 2.64 -4.70 -1.39
N PHE A 26 3.05 -3.53 -1.86
CA PHE A 26 4.32 -2.89 -1.54
C PHE A 26 4.01 -1.58 -0.81
N TRP A 27 4.15 -1.63 0.51
CA TRP A 27 3.88 -0.48 1.37
C TRP A 27 5.16 0.28 1.68
N ILE A 28 5.18 1.56 1.32
CA ILE A 28 6.38 2.39 1.30
C ILE A 28 6.18 3.57 2.25
N PRO A 29 6.83 3.59 3.43
CA PRO A 29 6.82 4.77 4.29
C PRO A 29 7.61 5.92 3.65
N LEU A 30 7.05 7.13 3.70
CA LEU A 30 7.69 8.37 3.22
C LEU A 30 8.21 9.24 4.38
N VAL A 31 8.51 8.60 5.51
CA VAL A 31 9.06 9.21 6.72
C VAL A 31 10.37 8.52 7.09
N GLU A 32 11.15 9.12 7.99
CA GLU A 32 12.47 8.58 8.33
C GLU A 32 12.40 7.16 8.91
N ARG A 33 11.39 6.88 9.76
CA ARG A 33 11.14 5.56 10.32
C ARG A 33 9.67 5.35 10.65
N VAL A 34 9.18 4.14 10.40
CA VAL A 34 7.92 3.63 10.93
C VAL A 34 8.18 2.46 11.88
N TRP A 35 7.45 2.46 13.00
CA TRP A 35 7.55 1.50 14.09
C TRP A 35 6.33 1.66 15.01
N GLY A 36 5.98 0.60 15.74
CA GLY A 36 4.92 0.65 16.75
C GLY A 36 3.63 1.34 16.28
N ALA A 37 3.23 2.39 16.99
CA ALA A 37 1.94 3.06 16.82
C ALA A 37 1.83 3.92 15.54
N ASN A 38 2.95 4.36 14.96
CA ASN A 38 2.89 5.12 13.70
C ASN A 38 2.86 4.20 12.47
N SER A 39 2.91 2.88 12.62
CA SER A 39 2.97 1.90 11.54
C SER A 39 1.65 1.18 11.26
N LEU A 40 1.58 0.41 10.18
CA LEU A 40 0.51 -0.57 9.97
C LEU A 40 0.75 -1.75 10.89
N GLN A 41 -0.31 -2.23 11.54
CA GLN A 41 -0.33 -3.51 12.23
C GLN A 41 -0.80 -4.57 11.25
N CYS A 42 -0.12 -5.71 11.21
CA CYS A 42 -0.44 -6.81 10.30
C CYS A 42 -0.22 -8.14 11.02
N GLU A 43 -1.08 -9.12 10.77
CA GLU A 43 -0.81 -10.50 11.17
C GLU A 43 0.28 -11.13 10.30
N SER A 44 0.97 -12.16 10.83
CA SER A 44 2.06 -12.82 10.12
C SER A 44 1.59 -13.74 8.99
N SER A 45 0.38 -14.29 9.13
CA SER A 45 -0.27 -15.16 8.17
C SER A 45 -1.79 -15.11 8.35
N PRO A 46 -2.58 -15.52 7.33
CA PRO A 46 -4.03 -15.36 7.36
C PRO A 46 -4.67 -16.04 8.58
N GLY A 47 -5.35 -15.25 9.40
CA GLY A 47 -6.06 -15.72 10.60
C GLY A 47 -5.17 -16.02 11.81
N ALA A 48 -3.88 -15.68 11.78
CA ALA A 48 -2.98 -15.88 12.92
C ALA A 48 -3.31 -14.94 14.09
N GLY A 49 -3.82 -13.74 13.82
CA GLY A 49 -4.18 -12.77 14.86
C GLY A 49 -3.01 -12.23 15.69
N ASP A 50 -1.77 -12.52 15.30
CA ASP A 50 -0.51 -12.16 15.97
C ASP A 50 0.03 -10.80 15.49
N PHE A 51 -0.85 -9.79 15.55
CA PHE A 51 -0.58 -8.48 14.95
C PHE A 51 0.70 -7.82 15.47
N ALA A 52 1.60 -7.51 14.54
CA ALA A 52 2.82 -6.76 14.79
C ALA A 52 2.91 -5.54 13.88
N PRO A 53 3.58 -4.46 14.32
CA PRO A 53 3.82 -3.32 13.47
C PRO A 53 4.82 -3.68 12.37
N PHE A 54 4.60 -3.15 11.17
CA PHE A 54 5.68 -3.07 10.20
C PHE A 54 6.79 -2.15 10.70
N GLU A 55 8.05 -2.58 10.56
CA GLU A 55 9.21 -1.74 10.83
C GLU A 55 10.00 -1.51 9.57
N ALA A 56 10.22 -0.23 9.24
CA ALA A 56 10.96 0.17 8.06
C ALA A 56 11.51 1.59 8.25
N SER A 57 12.65 1.84 7.63
CA SER A 57 13.28 3.16 7.53
C SER A 57 13.10 3.73 6.12
N ARG A 58 13.38 5.03 5.97
CA ARG A 58 13.34 5.71 4.67
C ARG A 58 14.15 4.95 3.61
N GLY A 59 13.53 4.73 2.46
CA GLY A 59 14.12 3.98 1.34
C GLY A 59 13.84 2.47 1.39
N GLN A 60 13.27 1.96 2.49
CA GLN A 60 12.78 0.60 2.58
C GLN A 60 11.28 0.54 2.26
N PHE A 61 10.80 -0.66 1.94
CA PHE A 61 9.39 -0.96 1.76
C PHE A 61 9.08 -2.29 2.44
N VAL A 62 7.80 -2.52 2.70
CA VAL A 62 7.28 -3.78 3.22
C VAL A 62 6.45 -4.45 2.13
N GLN A 63 6.85 -5.66 1.77
CA GLN A 63 6.07 -6.53 0.90
C GLN A 63 5.21 -7.44 1.77
N PHE A 64 3.90 -7.49 1.50
CA PHE A 64 2.98 -8.37 2.22
C PHE A 64 1.77 -8.74 1.33
N HIS A 65 1.05 -9.78 1.72
CA HIS A 65 -0.13 -10.27 1.00
C HIS A 65 -1.41 -9.64 1.57
N GLY A 66 -1.56 -8.32 1.45
CA GLY A 66 -2.64 -7.55 2.09
C GLY A 66 -4.05 -8.02 1.73
N ASN A 67 -4.20 -8.73 0.60
CA ASN A 67 -5.43 -9.43 0.25
C ASN A 67 -5.86 -10.50 1.26
N GLN A 68 -4.91 -11.24 1.84
CA GLN A 68 -5.20 -12.39 2.69
C GLN A 68 -4.91 -12.14 4.17
N VAL A 69 -3.99 -11.23 4.50
CA VAL A 69 -3.65 -10.92 5.89
C VAL A 69 -4.38 -9.67 6.38
N VAL A 70 -4.97 -9.78 7.57
CA VAL A 70 -5.62 -8.67 8.24
C VAL A 70 -4.59 -7.63 8.64
N HIS A 71 -4.87 -6.38 8.31
CA HIS A 71 -4.05 -5.24 8.65
C HIS A 71 -4.89 -4.01 9.02
N TYR A 72 -4.31 -3.11 9.81
CA TYR A 72 -5.00 -1.91 10.31
C TYR A 72 -4.04 -0.88 10.89
N ASN A 73 -4.57 0.27 11.32
CA ASN A 73 -3.81 1.24 12.12
C ASN A 73 -4.33 1.25 13.56
N VAL A 74 -3.43 1.42 14.52
CA VAL A 74 -3.76 1.80 15.90
C VAL A 74 -3.74 3.32 16.03
N ALA A 75 -4.12 3.89 17.18
CA ALA A 75 -3.93 5.32 17.41
C ALA A 75 -2.44 5.67 17.31
N ASN A 76 -2.09 6.74 16.59
CA ASN A 76 -0.71 7.18 16.48
C ASN A 76 -0.32 7.95 17.74
N THR A 77 0.28 7.28 18.70
CA THR A 77 0.75 7.89 19.95
C THR A 77 2.15 8.50 19.84
N THR A 78 2.75 8.50 18.65
CA THR A 78 4.05 9.15 18.42
C THR A 78 3.86 10.62 18.02
N ASP A 79 4.97 11.35 18.01
CA ASP A 79 5.09 12.73 17.53
C ASP A 79 5.30 12.83 16.01
N VAL A 80 5.32 11.70 15.29
CA VAL A 80 5.56 11.64 13.84
C VAL A 80 4.28 11.35 13.08
N THR A 81 3.88 12.27 12.21
CA THR A 81 2.82 12.01 11.21
C THR A 81 3.36 11.06 10.15
N ARG A 82 2.78 9.86 10.03
CA ARG A 82 3.15 8.93 8.96
C ARG A 82 2.45 9.31 7.65
N VAL A 83 3.26 9.50 6.61
CA VAL A 83 2.85 9.47 5.20
C VAL A 83 3.43 8.21 4.57
N SER A 84 2.65 7.51 3.75
CA SER A 84 3.07 6.26 3.09
C SER A 84 2.35 6.10 1.75
N LEU A 85 2.94 5.34 0.83
CA LEU A 85 2.29 4.81 -0.37
C LEU A 85 1.98 3.33 -0.18
N ASP A 86 0.93 2.86 -0.84
CA ASP A 86 0.57 1.45 -0.92
C ASP A 86 0.34 1.10 -2.39
N LEU A 87 1.25 0.33 -2.96
CA LEU A 87 1.20 -0.08 -4.36
C LEU A 87 0.79 -1.55 -4.42
N ARG A 88 -0.24 -1.85 -5.21
CA ARG A 88 -0.69 -3.23 -5.46
C ARG A 88 -0.25 -3.65 -6.84
N VAL A 89 0.43 -4.79 -6.91
CA VAL A 89 0.96 -5.36 -8.17
C VAL A 89 0.45 -6.78 -8.30
N VAL A 90 0.01 -7.14 -9.52
CA VAL A 90 -0.38 -8.51 -9.86
C VAL A 90 0.58 -9.01 -10.95
N PRO A 91 1.31 -10.11 -10.73
CA PRO A 91 2.07 -10.75 -11.81
C PRO A 91 1.14 -11.11 -12.96
N LEU A 92 1.49 -10.74 -14.19
CA LEU A 92 0.60 -10.91 -15.35
C LEU A 92 0.08 -12.37 -15.51
N PRO A 93 0.89 -13.44 -15.32
CA PRO A 93 0.39 -14.82 -15.40
C PRO A 93 -0.64 -15.18 -14.31
N LEU A 94 -0.71 -14.42 -13.23
CA LEU A 94 -1.65 -14.59 -12.12
C LEU A 94 -2.81 -13.58 -12.19
N PHE A 95 -2.81 -12.66 -13.16
CA PHE A 95 -3.90 -11.70 -13.29
C PHE A 95 -5.19 -12.42 -13.70
N ALA A 96 -6.28 -12.16 -12.98
CA ALA A 96 -7.58 -12.75 -13.25
C ALA A 96 -8.46 -11.75 -14.03
N PRO A 97 -8.48 -11.78 -15.37
CA PRO A 97 -9.17 -10.77 -16.18
C PRO A 97 -10.70 -10.78 -16.00
N GLU A 98 -11.25 -11.93 -15.65
CA GLU A 98 -12.69 -12.11 -15.41
C GLU A 98 -13.09 -11.82 -13.96
N TRP A 99 -12.16 -11.39 -13.11
CA TRP A 99 -12.47 -11.06 -11.71
C TRP A 99 -13.48 -9.91 -11.66
N ALA A 100 -14.60 -10.17 -10.99
CA ALA A 100 -15.66 -9.21 -10.78
C ALA A 100 -15.84 -8.99 -9.28
N SER A 101 -15.76 -7.73 -8.84
CA SER A 101 -16.18 -7.37 -7.49
C SER A 101 -17.67 -7.74 -7.34
N PRO A 102 -18.06 -8.59 -6.38
CA PRO A 102 -19.46 -8.96 -6.15
C PRO A 102 -20.40 -7.77 -5.94
N LYS A 103 -19.88 -6.63 -5.45
CA LYS A 103 -20.66 -5.39 -5.30
C LYS A 103 -20.57 -4.45 -6.49
N GLY A 104 -19.76 -4.75 -7.50
CA GLY A 104 -19.70 -4.06 -8.80
C GLY A 104 -19.24 -2.60 -8.77
N THR A 105 -18.87 -2.04 -7.62
CA THR A 105 -18.55 -0.62 -7.47
C THR A 105 -17.15 -0.26 -7.94
N VAL A 106 -16.20 -1.20 -7.84
CA VAL A 106 -14.82 -1.02 -8.30
C VAL A 106 -14.51 -2.02 -9.40
N PRO A 107 -14.16 -1.55 -10.61
CA PRO A 107 -13.86 -2.46 -11.70
C PRO A 107 -12.38 -2.85 -11.69
N PHE A 108 -12.08 -3.98 -11.05
CA PHE A 108 -10.74 -4.58 -10.96
C PHE A 108 -10.26 -5.16 -12.31
N ARG A 109 -10.14 -4.30 -13.33
CA ARG A 109 -9.80 -4.66 -14.72
C ARG A 109 -8.62 -3.83 -15.24
N LEU A 110 -7.92 -4.37 -16.23
CA LEU A 110 -6.88 -3.64 -16.97
C LEU A 110 -7.46 -2.43 -17.70
N GLY A 111 -6.72 -1.33 -17.71
CA GLY A 111 -7.15 -0.04 -18.28
C GLY A 111 -8.15 0.73 -17.41
N GLN A 112 -8.53 0.17 -16.26
CA GLN A 112 -9.39 0.81 -15.26
C GLN A 112 -8.65 0.89 -13.94
N TYR A 113 -8.88 -0.06 -13.02
CA TYR A 113 -8.18 -0.10 -11.74
C TYR A 113 -6.68 -0.40 -11.92
N TYR A 114 -6.33 -1.26 -12.88
CA TYR A 114 -4.94 -1.65 -13.12
C TYR A 114 -4.39 -1.04 -14.41
N SER A 115 -3.10 -0.69 -14.37
CA SER A 115 -2.28 -0.47 -15.56
C SER A 115 -1.32 -1.65 -15.73
N SER A 116 -1.09 -2.08 -16.98
CA SER A 116 -0.10 -3.12 -17.29
C SER A 116 1.21 -2.50 -17.76
N THR A 117 2.33 -3.10 -17.37
CA THR A 117 3.62 -2.91 -18.01
C THR A 117 4.22 -4.27 -18.38
N SER A 118 5.02 -4.29 -19.44
CA SER A 118 5.80 -5.45 -19.84
C SER A 118 7.17 -4.95 -20.29
N SER A 119 8.23 -5.57 -19.81
CA SER A 119 9.55 -5.33 -20.38
C SER A 119 9.69 -6.12 -21.70
N ARG A 120 10.19 -5.47 -22.76
CA ARG A 120 10.52 -6.15 -24.01
C ARG A 120 11.92 -6.76 -23.92
N GLY A 121 12.03 -8.10 -23.96
CA GLY A 121 13.29 -8.84 -24.11
C GLY A 121 13.78 -9.54 -22.84
N GLY A 122 14.35 -10.75 -22.95
CA GLY A 122 14.65 -11.70 -21.87
C GLY A 122 15.17 -11.13 -20.54
N ALA A 123 14.73 -11.75 -19.43
CA ALA A 123 15.07 -11.45 -18.03
C ALA A 123 15.27 -9.96 -17.76
N SER A 124 14.30 -9.15 -18.11
CA SER A 124 14.36 -7.71 -17.90
C SER A 124 13.73 -7.36 -16.56
N VAL A 125 14.53 -6.74 -15.71
CA VAL A 125 14.07 -6.05 -14.50
C VAL A 125 13.07 -4.99 -14.94
N VAL A 126 11.80 -5.13 -14.54
CA VAL A 126 10.82 -4.04 -14.64
C VAL A 126 11.10 -3.09 -13.49
N SER A 127 11.77 -1.98 -13.78
CA SER A 127 12.04 -0.94 -12.79
C SER A 127 10.87 0.03 -12.72
N VAL A 128 10.04 -0.12 -11.68
CA VAL A 128 9.03 0.87 -11.35
C VAL A 128 9.69 2.03 -10.62
N HIS A 129 9.98 3.13 -11.32
CA HIS A 129 10.48 4.35 -10.69
C HIS A 129 9.31 5.16 -10.16
N VAL A 130 9.13 5.15 -8.85
CA VAL A 130 8.15 5.98 -8.16
C VAL A 130 8.86 7.21 -7.60
N SER A 131 8.72 8.35 -8.29
CA SER A 131 9.18 9.64 -7.76
C SER A 131 8.03 10.30 -7.01
N VAL A 132 8.26 10.58 -5.72
CA VAL A 132 7.31 11.33 -4.89
C VAL A 132 7.90 12.69 -4.57
N THR A 133 7.25 13.76 -5.04
CA THR A 133 7.57 15.12 -4.59
C THR A 133 6.53 15.55 -3.59
N LEU A 134 6.97 15.77 -2.34
CA LEU A 134 6.19 16.38 -1.29
C LEU A 134 6.50 17.87 -1.25
N THR A 135 5.52 18.71 -1.55
CA THR A 135 5.63 20.16 -1.35
C THR A 135 4.77 20.55 -0.16
N ILE A 136 5.43 21.05 0.88
CA ILE A 136 4.79 21.61 2.08
C ILE A 136 5.01 23.13 2.01
N ALA A 137 3.96 23.88 1.69
CA ALA A 137 4.05 25.34 1.75
C ALA A 137 3.91 25.78 3.22
N PRO A 138 4.79 26.65 3.74
CA PRO A 138 4.79 27.07 5.15
C PRO A 138 3.46 27.69 5.62
N SER A 139 2.65 28.19 4.69
CA SER A 139 1.38 28.89 4.97
C SER A 139 0.13 28.17 4.42
N ALA A 140 0.28 27.01 3.78
CA ALA A 140 -0.87 26.28 3.25
C ALA A 140 -1.06 24.95 4.00
N PRO A 141 -2.30 24.60 4.41
CA PRO A 141 -2.59 23.32 5.05
C PRO A 141 -2.50 22.12 4.08
N VAL A 142 -2.05 22.33 2.85
CA VAL A 142 -2.11 21.37 1.76
C VAL A 142 -0.72 20.83 1.47
N VAL A 143 -0.54 19.54 1.73
CA VAL A 143 0.61 18.77 1.24
C VAL A 143 0.30 18.34 -0.19
N THR A 144 1.09 18.82 -1.15
CA THR A 144 0.99 18.33 -2.53
C THR A 144 1.89 17.11 -2.68
N VAL A 145 1.30 15.98 -3.06
CA VAL A 145 2.02 14.75 -3.42
C VAL A 145 1.97 14.62 -4.94
N ARG A 146 3.10 14.77 -5.63
CA ARG A 146 3.21 14.37 -7.04
C ARG A 146 3.80 12.98 -7.12
N LEU A 147 3.00 12.03 -7.61
CA LEU A 147 3.44 10.67 -7.90
C LEU A 147 3.75 10.58 -9.39
N ALA A 148 5.01 10.34 -9.73
CA ALA A 148 5.38 9.94 -11.08
C ALA A 148 5.82 8.49 -11.04
N VAL A 149 5.04 7.61 -11.67
CA VAL A 149 5.41 6.22 -11.90
C VAL A 149 5.96 6.14 -13.32
N ARG A 150 7.27 5.88 -13.47
CA ARG A 150 7.85 5.49 -14.77
C ARG A 150 8.04 3.98 -14.75
N LEU A 151 7.54 3.34 -15.80
CA LEU A 151 7.61 1.90 -16.04
C LEU A 151 8.61 1.64 -17.17
#